data_AF-X1PY71-F1
#
_entry.id   AF-X1PY71-F1
#
_cell.length_a   1.000
_cell.length_b   1.000
_cell.length_c   1.000
_cell.angle_alpha   90.00
_cell.angle_beta   90.00
_cell.angle_gamma   90.00
#
_symmetry.space_group_name_H-M   'P 1'
#
loop_
_entity.id
_entity.type
_entity.pdbx_description
1 polymer ?
#
loop_
_entity_poly.entity_id
_entity_poly.type
_entity_poly.pdbx_seq_one_letter_code
_entity_poly.pdbx_strand_id
1 'polypeptide(L)'
;MAKVSLTAPASAEEGSSVRVSVTVTNTLGYHSSFETEIFAGVTRILSKSEIILDGQSKTYSASFTMPADDITVLAWYRVTPATGCLV
;
A
#
# COMPACT_ATOMS: atom_id res chain seq x y z
N MET A 1 9.62 12.64 5.26
CA MET A 1 8.22 12.34 4.92
C MET A 1 8.19 11.02 4.16
N ALA A 2 7.45 10.01 4.64
CA ALA A 2 7.47 8.69 4.03
C ALA A 2 7.17 8.75 2.52
N LYS A 3 7.88 7.93 1.74
CA LYS A 3 7.72 7.88 0.28
C LYS A 3 6.85 6.67 -0.07
N VAL A 4 5.85 6.87 -0.91
CA VAL A 4 4.93 5.80 -1.35
C VAL A 4 4.87 5.79 -2.88
N SER A 5 4.93 4.59 -3.46
CA SER A 5 4.73 4.38 -4.89
C SER A 5 3.70 3.26 -5.10
N LEU A 6 2.66 3.56 -5.88
CA LEU A 6 1.64 2.61 -6.31
C LEU A 6 1.92 2.21 -7.76
N THR A 7 1.99 0.92 -8.02
CA THR A 7 2.11 0.34 -9.36
C THR A 7 0.86 -0.47 -9.65
N ALA A 8 0.14 -0.07 -10.69
CA ALA A 8 -1.01 -0.77 -11.25
C ALA A 8 -0.95 -0.65 -12.79
N PRO A 9 -1.56 -1.58 -13.54
CA PRO A 9 -1.74 -1.37 -14.97
C PRO A 9 -2.64 -0.15 -15.23
N ALA A 10 -2.44 0.50 -16.37
CA ALA A 10 -3.24 1.68 -16.74
C ALA A 10 -4.72 1.34 -16.99
N SER A 11 -4.99 0.11 -17.44
CA SER A 11 -6.32 -0.44 -17.66
C SER A 11 -6.28 -1.96 -17.62
N ALA A 12 -7.44 -2.60 -17.43
CA ALA A 12 -7.61 -4.04 -17.52
C ALA A 12 -9.02 -4.34 -18.06
N GLU A 13 -9.17 -5.45 -18.79
CA GLU A 13 -10.47 -5.90 -19.28
C GLU A 13 -11.28 -6.53 -18.15
N GLU A 14 -12.61 -6.46 -18.24
CA GLU A 14 -13.52 -7.15 -17.33
C GLU A 14 -13.11 -8.63 -17.16
N GLY A 15 -13.14 -9.11 -15.92
CA GLY A 15 -12.79 -10.49 -15.58
C GLY A 15 -11.28 -10.78 -15.57
N SER A 16 -10.44 -9.84 -16.00
CA SER A 16 -8.97 -10.00 -15.93
C SER A 16 -8.46 -9.90 -14.51
N SER A 17 -7.44 -10.69 -14.18
CA SER A 17 -6.74 -10.56 -12.90
C SER A 17 -5.77 -9.38 -12.94
N VAL A 18 -6.04 -8.38 -12.12
CA VAL A 18 -5.21 -7.17 -11.98
C VAL A 18 -4.30 -7.33 -10.77
N ARG A 19 -2.99 -7.20 -10.98
CA ARG A 19 -2.01 -7.16 -9.89
C ARG A 19 -1.61 -5.71 -9.60
N VAL A 20 -1.67 -5.35 -8.34
CA VAL A 20 -1.29 -4.03 -7.81
C VAL A 20 -0.20 -4.22 -6.78
N SER A 21 0.78 -3.33 -6.76
CA SER A 21 1.77 -3.27 -5.68
C SER A 21 1.94 -1.85 -5.15
N VAL A 22 2.13 -1.75 -3.83
CA VAL A 22 2.46 -0.51 -3.14
C VAL A 22 3.79 -0.71 -2.46
N THR A 23 4.74 0.19 -2.71
CA THR A 23 6.00 0.25 -1.97
C THR A 23 5.97 1.45 -1.04
N VAL A 24 6.23 1.20 0.24
CA VAL A 24 6.33 2.20 1.30
C VAL A 24 7.77 2.25 1.77
N THR A 25 8.39 3.42 1.70
CA THR A 25 9.74 3.68 2.20
C THR A 25 9.65 4.61 3.39
N ASN A 26 10.19 4.17 4.53
CA ASN A 26 10.31 5.01 5.71
C ASN A 26 11.53 5.93 5.58
N THR A 27 11.28 7.23 5.59
CA THR A 27 12.30 8.30 5.52
C THR A 27 12.13 9.30 6.67
N LEU A 28 11.55 8.85 7.78
CA LEU A 28 11.22 9.70 8.93
C LEU A 28 12.39 9.85 9.91
N GLY A 29 13.45 9.04 9.79
CA GLY A 29 14.60 9.08 10.70
C GLY A 29 14.41 8.24 11.97
N TYR A 30 13.31 7.47 12.07
CA TYR A 30 12.99 6.61 13.21
C TYR A 30 12.06 5.46 12.78
N HIS A 31 12.03 4.40 13.57
CA HIS A 31 11.16 3.25 13.33
C HIS A 31 9.69 3.61 13.53
N SER A 32 8.85 3.26 12.56
CA SER A 32 7.43 3.57 12.61
C SER A 32 6.61 2.38 12.14
N SER A 33 5.41 2.23 12.69
CA SER A 33 4.40 1.32 12.18
C SER A 33 3.68 1.99 11.01
N PHE A 34 3.62 1.28 9.89
CA PHE A 34 2.92 1.69 8.69
C PHE A 34 1.73 0.77 8.49
N GLU A 35 0.52 1.33 8.56
CA GLU A 35 -0.69 0.67 8.12
C GLU A 35 -0.94 1.05 6.66
N THR A 36 -0.87 0.06 5.78
CA THR A 36 -1.07 0.22 4.33
C THR A 36 -2.33 -0.50 3.90
N GLU A 37 -3.18 0.21 3.17
CA GLU A 37 -4.43 -0.33 2.62
C GLU A 37 -4.49 -0.09 1.12
N ILE A 38 -5.00 -1.08 0.38
CA ILE A 38 -5.25 -0.97 -1.06
C ILE A 38 -6.72 -1.25 -1.30
N PHE A 39 -7.35 -0.38 -2.07
CA PHE A 39 -8.74 -0.47 -2.49
C PHE A 39 -8.82 -0.58 -4.02
N ALA A 40 -9.73 -1.43 -4.48
CA ALA A 40 -10.17 -1.51 -5.87
C ALA A 40 -11.64 -1.07 -5.90
N GLY A 41 -11.89 0.17 -6.30
CA GLY A 41 -13.19 0.81 -6.13
C GLY A 41 -13.55 0.94 -4.65
N VAL A 42 -14.67 0.33 -4.23
CA VAL A 42 -15.12 0.31 -2.83
C VAL A 42 -14.60 -0.89 -2.03
N THR A 43 -13.96 -1.86 -2.70
CA THR A 43 -13.54 -3.11 -2.07
C THR A 43 -12.10 -2.98 -1.59
N ARG A 44 -11.87 -3.24 -0.30
CA ARG A 44 -10.52 -3.33 0.27
C ARG A 44 -9.90 -4.69 -0.10
N ILE A 45 -8.81 -4.66 -0.85
CA ILE A 45 -8.12 -5.86 -1.34
C ILE A 45 -6.85 -6.18 -0.54
N LEU A 46 -6.31 -5.19 0.18
CA LEU A 46 -5.17 -5.38 1.09
C LEU A 46 -5.30 -4.46 2.30
N SER A 47 -4.94 -4.99 3.46
CA SER A 47 -4.76 -4.26 4.71
C SER A 47 -3.61 -4.90 5.46
N LYS A 48 -2.52 -4.16 5.66
CA LYS A 48 -1.32 -4.67 6.32
C LYS A 48 -0.75 -3.61 7.24
N SER A 49 -0.44 -3.98 8.48
CA SER A 49 0.31 -3.15 9.40
C SER A 49 1.66 -3.82 9.69
N GLU A 50 2.75 -3.08 9.53
CA GLU A 50 4.10 -3.57 9.77
C GLU A 50 5.02 -2.43 10.24
N ILE A 51 6.02 -2.76 11.06
CA ILE A 51 7.06 -1.81 11.42
C ILE A 51 8.08 -1.75 10.28
N ILE A 52 8.26 -0.55 9.72
CA ILE A 52 9.30 -0.28 8.73
C ILE A 52 10.41 0.49 9.43
N LEU A 53 11.60 -0.11 9.46
CA LEU A 53 12.78 0.52 10.06
C LEU A 53 13.21 1.76 9.25
N ASP A 54 14.03 2.61 9.84
CA ASP A 54 14.48 3.82 9.16
C ASP A 54 15.30 3.47 7.91
N GLY A 55 15.06 4.21 6.82
CA GLY A 55 15.65 3.97 5.50
C GLY A 55 15.18 2.69 4.80
N GLN A 56 14.38 1.83 5.45
CA GLN A 56 13.90 0.59 4.84
C GLN A 56 12.65 0.83 3.99
N SER A 57 12.45 -0.07 3.03
CA SER A 57 11.26 -0.12 2.19
C SER A 57 10.57 -1.47 2.29
N LYS A 58 9.24 -1.45 2.20
CA LYS A 58 8.42 -2.67 2.11
C LYS A 58 7.48 -2.56 0.93
N THR A 59 7.35 -3.65 0.19
CA THR A 59 6.43 -3.77 -0.94
C THR A 59 5.32 -4.74 -0.57
N TYR A 60 4.08 -4.28 -0.73
CA TYR A 60 2.87 -5.05 -0.54
C TYR A 60 2.19 -5.23 -1.89
N SER A 61 1.84 -6.47 -2.23
CA SER A 61 1.18 -6.79 -3.49
C SER A 61 -0.16 -7.45 -3.23
N ALA A 62 -1.15 -7.08 -4.02
CA ALA A 62 -2.47 -7.69 -4.01
C ALA A 62 -2.95 -7.89 -5.44
N SER A 63 -3.89 -8.82 -5.60
CA SER A 63 -4.56 -9.06 -6.87
C SER A 63 -6.06 -9.08 -6.68
N PHE A 64 -6.78 -8.58 -7.67
CA PHE A 64 -8.23 -8.62 -7.72
C PHE A 64 -8.69 -8.92 -9.15
N THR A 65 -9.95 -9.30 -9.30
CA THR A 65 -10.57 -9.50 -10.61
C THR A 65 -11.26 -8.21 -11.03
N MET A 66 -10.95 -7.69 -12.22
CA MET A 66 -11.57 -6.48 -12.75
C MET A 66 -13.08 -6.69 -12.87
N PRO A 67 -13.91 -5.85 -12.21
CA PRO A 67 -15.36 -5.93 -12.35
C PRO A 67 -15.79 -5.45 -13.73
N ALA A 68 -17.09 -5.61 -14.03
CA ALA A 68 -17.70 -5.10 -15.27
C ALA A 68 -17.69 -3.56 -15.37
N ASP A 69 -17.57 -2.89 -14.23
CA ASP A 69 -17.55 -1.43 -14.14
C ASP A 69 -16.10 -0.88 -14.09
N ASP A 70 -15.94 0.35 -14.57
CA ASP A 70 -14.70 1.09 -14.41
C ASP A 70 -14.47 1.41 -12.92
N ILE A 71 -13.32 0.98 -12.41
CA ILE A 71 -12.92 1.23 -11.02
C ILE A 71 -11.55 1.90 -10.94
N THR A 72 -11.36 2.67 -9.88
CA THR A 72 -10.07 3.27 -9.54
C THR A 72 -9.40 2.48 -8.43
N VAL A 73 -8.09 2.23 -8.58
CA VAL A 73 -7.28 1.67 -7.51
C VAL A 73 -6.73 2.79 -6.64
N LEU A 74 -6.97 2.72 -5.34
CA LEU A 74 -6.50 3.69 -4.35
C LEU A 74 -5.61 2.99 -3.33
N ALA A 75 -4.55 3.67 -2.91
CA ALA A 75 -3.69 3.21 -1.83
C ALA A 75 -3.64 4.27 -0.73
N TRP A 76 -3.80 3.81 0.51
CA TRP A 76 -3.74 4.64 1.69
C TRP A 76 -2.63 4.13 2.60
N TYR A 77 -1.99 5.05 3.30
CA TYR A 77 -1.06 4.70 4.35
C TYR A 77 -1.31 5.60 5.56
N ARG A 78 -1.12 5.01 6.75
CA ARG A 78 -1.06 5.73 8.01
C ARG A 78 0.23 5.41 8.70
N VAL A 79 0.82 6.42 9.32
CA VAL A 79 2.06 6.27 10.06
C VAL A 79 1.78 6.52 11.53
N THR A 80 2.16 5.55 12.34
CA THR A 80 2.14 5.67 13.79
C THR A 80 3.58 5.50 14.28
N PRO A 81 4.15 6.48 15.00
CA PRO A 81 5.45 6.31 15.63
C PRO A 81 5.42 5.04 16.48
N ALA A 82 6.43 4.17 16.35
CA ALA A 82 6.50 2.99 17.20
C ALA A 82 6.82 3.45 18.63
N THR A 83 5.81 3.47 19.50
CA THR A 83 5.97 3.85 20.91
C THR A 83 6.92 2.87 21.58
N GLY A 84 8.17 3.29 21.83
CA GLY A 84 9.17 2.48 22.53
C GLY A 84 10.61 2.61 22.03
N CYS A 85 10.87 3.27 20.89
CA CYS A 85 12.23 3.54 20.44
C CYS A 85 12.46 5.06 20.40
N LEU A 86 12.68 5.64 21.59
CA LEU A 86 13.46 6.87 21.71
C LEU A 86 14.89 6.50 21.33
N VAL A 87 15.45 7.20 20.36
CA VAL A 87 16.91 7.23 20.12
C VAL A 87 17.60 7.85 21.32
#